data_AF-U6RET7-F1
#
_entry.id   AF-U6RET7-F1
#
_cell.length_a   1.000
_cell.length_b   1.000
_cell.length_c   1.000
_cell.angle_alpha   90.00
_cell.angle_beta   90.00
_cell.angle_gamma   90.00
#
_symmetry.space_group_name_H-M   'P 1'
#
loop_
_entity.id
_entity.type
_entity.pdbx_description
1 polymer ?
#
loop_
_entity_poly.entity_id
_entity_poly.type
_entity_poly.pdbx_seq_one_letter_code
_entity_poly.pdbx_strand_id
1 'polypeptide(L)'
;MFGRRLRMFRNLGAGRGRNQMNHVQSCVCPVCGYSVQHERGVPCRSLLCPKCNVPLVPDDLVEATILGLGYSKDSPVLPRRGVSAFPVVNKDLCTGCGTCVDICPKGAIDIIDGVAVIDNSKCKKCRLCIQACPMDAIS
;
A
#
# COMPACT_ATOMS: atom_id res chain seq x y z
N MET A 1 -47.98 5.00 -44.39
CA MET A 1 -46.78 4.52 -43.65
C MET A 1 -47.14 4.44 -42.18
N PHE A 2 -47.04 3.23 -41.58
CA PHE A 2 -47.15 2.87 -40.15
C PHE A 2 -48.46 3.24 -39.41
N GLY A 3 -49.22 2.36 -38.78
CA GLY A 3 -48.95 1.00 -38.32
C GLY A 3 -49.11 0.87 -36.80
N ARG A 4 -50.30 0.45 -36.36
CA ARG A 4 -50.60 -0.42 -35.19
C ARG A 4 -50.64 0.17 -33.76
N ARG A 5 -51.81 -0.07 -33.15
CA ARG A 5 -52.17 -0.22 -31.72
C ARG A 5 -51.01 -0.67 -30.79
N LEU A 6 -51.06 -0.27 -29.52
CA LEU A 6 -50.90 -1.12 -28.32
C LEU A 6 -51.31 -0.31 -27.06
N ARG A 7 -52.51 -0.57 -26.52
CA ARG A 7 -52.81 -1.28 -25.25
C ARG A 7 -52.41 -0.55 -23.96
N MET A 8 -53.44 -0.20 -23.19
CA MET A 8 -53.39 0.06 -21.74
C MET A 8 -52.59 -1.03 -21.00
N PHE A 9 -51.72 -0.62 -20.08
CA PHE A 9 -51.24 -1.49 -19.00
C PHE A 9 -51.00 -0.69 -17.70
N ARG A 10 -51.94 -0.88 -16.77
CA ARG A 10 -51.75 -1.19 -15.34
C ARG A 10 -50.91 -0.24 -14.47
N ASN A 11 -51.62 0.42 -13.55
CA ASN A 11 -51.24 0.50 -12.14
C ASN A 11 -50.45 -0.75 -11.70
N LEU A 12 -49.24 -0.57 -11.15
CA LEU A 12 -48.57 -1.52 -10.26
C LEU A 12 -47.30 -0.90 -9.69
N GLY A 13 -47.24 -0.77 -8.36
CA GLY A 13 -45.99 -0.95 -7.64
C GLY A 13 -45.53 0.21 -6.77
N ALA A 14 -46.10 0.30 -5.56
CA ALA A 14 -45.42 0.87 -4.40
C ALA A 14 -43.99 0.29 -4.27
N GLY A 15 -42.97 1.07 -4.62
CA GLY A 15 -41.57 0.77 -4.39
C GLY A 15 -41.09 1.52 -3.16
N ARG A 16 -41.29 0.90 -1.99
CA ARG A 16 -40.81 1.34 -0.67
C ARG A 16 -39.41 1.94 -0.77
N GLY A 17 -39.21 3.08 -0.12
CA GLY A 17 -37.89 3.52 0.32
C GLY A 17 -37.20 2.35 1.01
N ARG A 18 -36.28 1.72 0.29
CA ARG A 18 -35.32 0.80 0.86
C ARG A 18 -34.10 1.66 1.14
N ASN A 19 -33.81 1.85 2.43
CA ASN A 19 -32.47 2.15 2.89
C ASN A 19 -31.48 1.40 1.98
N GLN A 20 -30.76 2.12 1.13
CA GLN A 20 -29.72 1.56 0.29
C GLN A 20 -28.57 1.24 1.24
N MET A 21 -28.64 0.06 1.83
CA MET A 21 -27.60 -0.50 2.66
C MET A 21 -26.36 -0.68 1.78
N ASN A 22 -25.31 0.07 2.11
CA ASN A 22 -23.91 -0.06 1.71
C ASN A 22 -23.57 -1.42 1.09
N HIS A 23 -23.72 -1.54 -0.23
CA HIS A 23 -23.24 -2.70 -0.95
C HIS A 23 -21.85 -2.33 -1.44
N VAL A 24 -20.82 -2.74 -0.70
CA VAL A 24 -19.41 -2.56 -1.11
C VAL A 24 -19.26 -3.16 -2.50
N GLN A 25 -19.05 -2.31 -3.52
CA GLN A 25 -18.97 -2.76 -4.91
C GLN A 25 -17.54 -3.09 -5.29
N SER A 26 -16.59 -2.39 -4.67
CA SER A 26 -15.17 -2.56 -4.91
C SER A 26 -14.35 -2.37 -3.63
N CYS A 27 -13.24 -3.09 -3.55
CA CYS A 27 -12.20 -2.83 -2.57
C CYS A 27 -11.18 -1.87 -3.21
N VAL A 28 -10.89 -0.76 -2.54
CA VAL A 28 -10.06 0.33 -3.08
C VAL A 28 -8.85 0.56 -2.17
N CYS A 29 -7.71 0.86 -2.80
CA CYS A 29 -6.49 1.25 -2.12
C CYS A 29 -6.57 2.74 -1.73
N PRO A 30 -6.51 3.09 -0.45
CA PRO A 30 -6.59 4.49 0.00
C PRO A 30 -5.35 5.32 -0.37
N VAL A 31 -4.24 4.68 -0.75
CA VAL A 31 -2.99 5.36 -1.13
C VAL A 31 -2.96 5.72 -2.61
N CYS A 32 -3.18 4.75 -3.50
CA CYS A 32 -3.00 4.93 -4.95
C CYS A 32 -4.28 4.82 -5.78
N GLY A 33 -5.43 4.54 -5.16
CA GLY A 33 -6.72 4.41 -5.85
C GLY A 33 -6.88 3.12 -6.65
N TYR A 34 -5.94 2.16 -6.58
CA TYR A 34 -6.12 0.83 -7.17
C TYR A 34 -7.41 0.19 -6.64
N SER A 35 -8.24 -0.35 -7.53
CA SER A 35 -9.51 -0.98 -7.18
C SER A 35 -9.62 -2.40 -7.74
N VAL A 36 -10.33 -3.24 -7.01
CA VAL A 36 -10.71 -4.61 -7.42
C VAL A 36 -12.16 -4.86 -7.01
N GLN A 37 -12.86 -5.73 -7.75
CA GLN A 37 -14.24 -6.09 -7.40
C GLN A 37 -14.27 -6.82 -6.04
N HIS A 38 -15.28 -6.52 -5.22
CA HIS A 38 -15.42 -7.15 -3.93
C HIS A 38 -15.91 -8.61 -4.07
N GLU A 39 -15.21 -9.55 -3.43
CA GLU A 39 -15.56 -10.97 -3.43
C GLU A 39 -16.22 -11.38 -2.10
N ARG A 40 -17.35 -12.09 -2.19
CA ARG A 40 -18.07 -12.56 -0.99
C ARG A 40 -17.20 -13.54 -0.19
N GLY A 41 -17.12 -13.32 1.12
CA GLY A 41 -16.32 -14.13 2.02
C GLY A 41 -14.85 -13.70 2.13
N VAL A 42 -14.42 -12.73 1.32
CA VAL A 42 -13.07 -12.14 1.39
C VAL A 42 -13.19 -10.70 1.88
N PRO A 43 -12.84 -10.39 3.14
CA PRO A 43 -12.84 -9.01 3.63
C PRO A 43 -11.91 -8.13 2.80
N CYS A 44 -12.30 -6.91 2.42
CA CYS A 44 -11.39 -6.01 1.69
C CYS A 44 -10.05 -5.81 2.42
N ARG A 45 -10.08 -5.77 3.75
CA ARG A 45 -8.89 -5.60 4.60
C ARG A 45 -7.93 -6.80 4.61
N SER A 46 -8.33 -7.97 4.09
CA SER A 46 -7.42 -9.10 3.91
C SER A 46 -6.70 -9.10 2.56
N LEU A 47 -7.09 -8.21 1.64
CA LEU A 47 -6.42 -8.03 0.35
C LEU A 47 -5.38 -6.92 0.44
N LEU A 48 -4.21 -7.15 -0.17
CA LEU A 48 -3.14 -6.16 -0.26
C LEU A 48 -3.11 -5.54 -1.66
N CYS A 49 -2.95 -4.22 -1.73
CA CYS A 49 -2.75 -3.53 -2.99
C CYS A 49 -1.43 -3.97 -3.63
N PRO A 50 -1.40 -4.44 -4.89
CA PRO A 50 -0.17 -4.89 -5.55
C PRO A 50 0.83 -3.76 -5.83
N LYS A 51 0.38 -2.49 -5.78
CA LYS A 51 1.23 -1.31 -6.03
C LYS A 51 1.88 -0.77 -4.76
N CYS A 52 1.14 -0.76 -3.65
CA CYS A 52 1.52 -0.08 -2.42
C CYS A 52 1.74 -1.04 -1.25
N ASN A 53 1.34 -2.30 -1.40
CA ASN A 53 1.34 -3.33 -0.36
C ASN A 53 0.59 -2.91 0.93
N VAL A 54 -0.49 -2.16 0.78
CA VAL A 54 -1.38 -1.73 1.86
C VAL A 54 -2.74 -2.43 1.78
N PRO A 55 -3.43 -2.67 2.92
CA PRO A 55 -4.76 -3.27 2.91
C PRO A 55 -5.77 -2.44 2.11
N LEU A 56 -6.58 -3.11 1.30
CA LEU A 56 -7.72 -2.47 0.62
C LEU A 56 -8.84 -2.20 1.63
N VAL A 57 -9.65 -1.20 1.34
CA VAL A 57 -10.83 -0.84 2.14
C VAL A 57 -12.08 -0.80 1.24
N PRO A 58 -13.28 -0.97 1.82
CA PRO A 58 -14.52 -0.75 1.09
C PRO A 58 -14.58 0.65 0.44
N ASP A 59 -15.10 0.72 -0.78
CA ASP A 59 -15.22 1.97 -1.56
C ASP A 59 -16.01 3.07 -0.85
N ASP A 60 -17.08 2.71 -0.15
CA ASP A 60 -17.90 3.61 0.69
C ASP A 60 -17.15 4.20 1.89
N LEU A 61 -16.01 3.61 2.27
CA LEU A 61 -15.17 4.07 3.39
C LEU A 61 -13.88 4.76 2.95
N VAL A 62 -13.63 4.91 1.64
CA VAL A 62 -12.40 5.50 1.11
C VAL A 62 -12.25 6.96 1.57
N GLU A 63 -13.30 7.76 1.49
CA GLU A 63 -13.26 9.17 1.93
C GLU A 63 -13.03 9.28 3.44
N ALA A 64 -13.69 8.44 4.24
CA ALA A 64 -13.51 8.39 5.69
C ALA A 64 -12.11 7.92 6.12
N THR A 65 -11.49 7.02 5.35
CA THR A 65 -10.12 6.53 5.63
C THR A 65 -9.05 7.55 5.24
N ILE A 66 -9.22 8.25 4.12
CA ILE A 66 -8.31 9.32 3.67
C ILE A 66 -8.36 10.51 4.64
N LEU A 67 -9.57 10.94 5.05
CA LEU A 67 -9.76 12.13 5.88
C LEU A 67 -9.64 11.88 7.39
N GLY A 68 -9.91 10.65 7.86
CA GLY A 68 -10.05 10.36 9.30
C GLY A 68 -9.01 9.43 9.92
N LEU A 69 -8.24 8.66 9.14
CA LEU A 69 -7.37 7.60 9.67
C LEU A 69 -5.88 7.74 9.30
N GLY A 70 -5.48 8.88 8.74
CA GLY A 70 -4.05 9.19 8.53
C GLY A 70 -3.42 8.56 7.28
N TYR A 71 -4.24 8.15 6.29
CA TYR A 71 -3.76 7.71 4.98
C TYR A 71 -3.59 8.90 4.04
N SER A 72 -2.39 9.46 3.95
CA SER A 72 -2.02 10.43 2.91
C SER A 72 -1.30 9.72 1.76
N LYS A 73 -1.49 10.19 0.52
CA LYS A 73 -0.78 9.69 -0.68
C LYS A 73 0.75 9.75 -0.54
N ASP A 74 1.22 10.62 0.36
CA ASP A 74 2.61 10.85 0.70
C ASP A 74 3.07 10.11 1.96
N SER A 75 2.21 9.33 2.63
CA SER A 75 2.56 8.65 3.89
C SER A 75 3.46 7.44 3.59
N PRO A 76 4.77 7.49 3.91
CA PRO A 76 5.58 6.29 3.90
C PRO A 76 4.99 5.36 4.95
N VAL A 77 4.72 4.10 4.60
CA VAL A 77 4.28 3.06 5.54
C VAL A 77 5.14 3.18 6.79
N LEU A 78 4.55 3.70 7.87
CA LEU A 78 5.30 4.11 9.05
C LEU A 78 6.09 2.89 9.55
N PRO A 79 7.38 3.05 9.90
CA PRO A 79 8.11 1.97 10.53
C PRO A 79 7.35 1.55 11.79
N ARG A 80 7.19 0.24 11.99
CA ARG A 80 6.62 -0.32 13.23
C ARG A 80 7.35 0.33 14.41
N ARG A 81 6.62 0.73 15.46
CA ARG A 81 7.18 1.31 16.69
C ARG A 81 8.42 0.51 17.10
N GLY A 82 9.58 1.18 17.17
CA GLY A 82 10.85 0.55 17.59
C GLY A 82 11.88 0.26 16.49
N VAL A 83 11.63 0.62 15.22
CA VAL A 83 12.63 0.50 14.15
C VAL A 83 13.23 1.87 13.84
N SER A 84 14.55 1.96 13.74
CA SER A 84 15.29 3.17 13.38
C SER A 84 14.78 3.78 12.06
N ALA A 85 14.87 5.10 11.94
CA ALA A 85 14.42 5.82 10.75
C ALA A 85 15.25 5.49 9.50
N PHE A 86 16.50 5.05 9.69
CA PHE A 86 17.45 4.65 8.65
C PHE A 86 18.16 3.36 9.08
N PRO A 87 18.61 2.53 8.12
CA PRO A 87 19.44 1.37 8.45
C PRO A 87 20.74 1.81 9.13
N VAL A 88 21.18 1.05 10.12
CA VAL A 88 22.40 1.28 10.90
C VAL A 88 23.36 0.12 10.66
N VAL A 89 24.64 0.44 10.46
CA VAL A 89 25.68 -0.57 10.26
C VAL A 89 26.36 -0.86 11.60
N ASN A 90 26.39 -2.13 12.00
CA ASN A 90 27.22 -2.63 13.08
C ASN A 90 28.64 -2.84 12.56
N LYS A 91 29.58 -2.02 13.05
CA LYS A 91 30.98 -2.04 12.61
C LYS A 91 31.71 -3.32 13.01
N ASP A 92 31.30 -3.96 14.10
CA ASP A 92 31.96 -5.17 14.62
C ASP A 92 31.63 -6.42 13.78
N LEU A 93 30.48 -6.40 13.09
CA LEU A 93 30.04 -7.48 12.20
C LEU A 93 30.34 -7.20 10.72
N CYS A 94 30.53 -5.93 10.36
CA CYS A 94 30.75 -5.54 8.99
C CYS A 94 32.14 -5.96 8.50
N THR A 95 32.17 -6.76 7.45
CA THR A 95 33.42 -7.23 6.81
C THR A 95 33.86 -6.38 5.62
N GLY A 96 33.13 -5.31 5.29
CA GLY A 96 33.42 -4.48 4.12
C GLY A 96 33.17 -5.15 2.78
N CYS A 97 32.42 -6.25 2.72
CA CYS A 97 32.24 -7.07 1.50
C CYS A 97 31.59 -6.36 0.31
N GLY A 98 30.96 -5.20 0.50
CA GLY A 98 30.40 -4.39 -0.60
C GLY A 98 29.02 -4.81 -1.12
N THR A 99 28.46 -5.96 -0.73
CA THR A 99 27.15 -6.42 -1.25
C THR A 99 26.01 -5.41 -1.05
N CYS A 100 26.04 -4.67 0.05
CA CYS A 100 25.06 -3.60 0.32
C CYS A 100 25.21 -2.39 -0.61
N VAL A 101 26.41 -2.11 -1.12
CA VAL A 101 26.69 -1.05 -2.10
C VAL A 101 26.05 -1.43 -3.43
N ASP A 102 26.31 -2.65 -3.91
CA ASP A 102 25.83 -3.14 -5.21
C ASP A 102 24.30 -3.15 -5.32
N ILE A 103 23.61 -3.54 -4.25
CA ILE A 103 22.14 -3.63 -4.25
C ILE A 103 21.46 -2.26 -4.06
N CYS A 104 22.19 -1.20 -3.71
CA CYS A 104 21.58 0.07 -3.35
C CYS A 104 21.20 0.88 -4.61
N PRO A 105 19.91 1.01 -4.97
CA PRO A 105 19.49 1.66 -6.22
C PRO A 105 19.69 3.17 -6.21
N LYS A 106 20.10 3.74 -5.07
CA LYS A 106 20.32 5.17 -4.89
C LYS A 106 21.79 5.53 -4.69
N GLY A 107 22.70 4.55 -4.70
CA GLY A 107 24.12 4.78 -4.43
C GLY A 107 24.33 5.53 -3.10
N ALA A 108 23.58 5.12 -2.08
CA ALA A 108 23.58 5.76 -0.77
C ALA A 108 24.54 5.11 0.23
N ILE A 109 25.34 4.13 -0.21
CA ILE A 109 26.21 3.33 0.65
C ILE A 109 27.59 3.28 0.01
N ASP A 110 28.62 3.58 0.79
CA ASP A 110 30.02 3.50 0.40
C ASP A 110 30.79 2.66 1.43
N ILE A 111 31.94 2.10 1.05
CA ILE A 111 32.87 1.46 1.99
C ILE A 111 33.96 2.46 2.36
N ILE A 112 34.04 2.82 3.64
CA ILE A 112 35.04 3.74 4.18
C ILE A 112 35.76 3.00 5.31
N ASP A 113 37.09 2.96 5.24
CA ASP A 113 37.94 2.26 6.23
C ASP A 113 37.53 0.79 6.47
N GLY A 114 37.11 0.10 5.39
CA GLY A 114 36.69 -1.30 5.46
C GLY A 114 35.29 -1.54 6.03
N VAL A 115 34.53 -0.49 6.33
CA VAL A 115 33.17 -0.60 6.88
C VAL A 115 32.16 0.13 5.99
N ALA A 116 30.95 -0.41 5.87
CA ALA A 116 29.88 0.25 5.14
C ALA A 116 29.39 1.50 5.88
N VAL A 117 29.24 2.61 5.16
CA VAL A 117 28.71 3.88 5.65
C VAL A 117 27.52 4.29 4.81
N ILE A 118 26.41 4.67 5.46
CA ILE A 118 25.15 5.00 4.80
C ILE A 118 24.94 6.52 4.83
N ASP A 119 24.76 7.10 3.65
CA ASP A 119 24.36 8.50 3.47
C ASP A 119 22.83 8.63 3.61
N ASN A 120 22.40 9.12 4.77
CA ASN A 120 20.99 9.31 5.09
C ASN A 120 20.27 10.33 4.20
N SER A 121 21.00 11.23 3.54
CA SER A 121 20.42 12.22 2.62
C SER A 121 19.94 11.57 1.30
N LYS A 122 20.66 10.54 0.85
CA LYS A 122 20.34 9.76 -0.36
C LYS A 122 19.46 8.55 -0.07
N CYS A 123 19.55 7.99 1.13
CA CYS A 123 18.83 6.79 1.53
C CYS A 123 17.30 6.99 1.48
N LYS A 124 16.63 6.15 0.67
CA LYS A 124 15.15 6.12 0.56
C LYS A 124 14.48 5.07 1.43
N LYS A 125 15.21 4.49 2.39
CA LYS A 125 14.67 3.57 3.41
C LYS A 125 14.00 2.31 2.83
N CYS A 126 14.48 1.85 1.68
CA CYS A 126 13.95 0.67 0.98
C CYS A 126 14.36 -0.66 1.63
N ARG A 127 15.36 -0.67 2.53
CA ARG A 127 15.80 -1.83 3.33
C ARG A 127 16.37 -3.02 2.54
N LEU A 128 16.69 -2.85 1.25
CA LEU A 128 17.34 -3.88 0.44
C LEU A 128 18.72 -4.26 1.00
N CYS A 129 19.48 -3.30 1.53
CA CYS A 129 20.79 -3.55 2.14
C CYS A 129 20.73 -4.46 3.37
N ILE A 130 19.64 -4.42 4.15
CA ILE A 130 19.42 -5.30 5.31
C ILE A 130 19.30 -6.75 4.84
N GLN A 131 18.45 -6.99 3.83
CA GLN A 131 18.23 -8.34 3.29
C GLN A 131 19.44 -8.90 2.55
N ALA A 132 20.27 -8.02 1.97
CA ALA A 132 21.43 -8.42 1.18
C ALA A 132 22.70 -8.63 2.01
N CYS A 133 22.76 -8.19 3.27
CA CYS A 133 23.97 -8.28 4.07
C CYS A 133 24.20 -9.72 4.53
N PRO A 134 25.26 -10.42 4.08
CA PRO A 134 25.49 -11.81 4.47
C PRO A 134 25.94 -11.98 5.93
N MET A 135 26.35 -10.88 6.57
CA MET A 135 26.83 -10.86 7.96
C MET A 135 25.76 -10.37 8.94
N ASP A 136 24.55 -10.07 8.45
CA ASP A 136 23.48 -9.41 9.23
C ASP A 136 23.98 -8.15 9.96
N ALA A 137 24.97 -7.47 9.38
CA ALA A 137 25.62 -6.31 9.98
C ALA A 137 24.81 -5.01 9.82
N ILE A 138 23.62 -5.06 9.20
CA ILE A 138 22.79 -3.87 8.93
C ILE A 138 21.37 -4.09 9.48
N SER A 139 20.86 -3.15 10.28
CA SER A 139 19.53 -3.21 10.91
C SER A 139 18.70 -1.94 10.76
#